data_AF-A0A9P1CZY3-F1
#
_entry.id   AF-A0A9P1CZY3-F1
#
_cell.length_a   1.000
_cell.length_b   1.000
_cell.length_c   1.000
_cell.angle_alpha   90.00
_cell.angle_beta   90.00
_cell.angle_gamma   90.00
#
_symmetry.space_group_name_H-M   'P 1'
#
loop_
_entity.id
_entity.type
_entity.pdbx_description
1 polymer ?
#
loop_
_entity_poly.entity_id
_entity_poly.type
_entity_poly.pdbx_seq_one_letter_code
_entity_poly.pdbx_strand_id
1 'polypeptide(L)'
;MAVYDVILFGATGFTGGLMLKYLASKTSVKYAICGRNRGKMEQAVAELSPKPEILVLDVVSASLTEVKEVVKQTKCVCTSVGPFQEYGEALVQACAELGVDYTDTSGESTFMRQMIEKYDAVARQSGARIAVHCGQDCVPWDLMVWKLWQLNGSDLIGVKLLGEMRGVPSGGTLSTAMLSMRTKPSKGTLGFDPLYLADGKKSEFLTQVDLPKGSRYYEEAGQKGGPWIMGPVMANAVRRTNAVLKMVPDLKYHEAMLESSDFGLSTLSTMAMGIAVYLPFTQSLWYKMGVLPEPGSGPSAEEMEKGFLTLTGYAETKNKEAKMKAVMKFYTDPGYKDTARMCVEAALALVELPKSQKAGGVYSPAAACGEGLFDRLLATGTTWEVIKLCTVLAVRKSVTTAQWNSGNYVERVSDVAKHITMIRNCAAEQNLEGAMNVFESLKQSGAEMNSVVYNTVLDACVECSQLGKAQSWMEQMKKDGMSDVVSYNTLIKAQLQAGNMKKARALVDEMR
;
A
#
# COMPACT_ATOMS: atom_id res chain seq x y z
N MET A 1 -29.90 13.01 -15.05
CA MET A 1 -29.45 12.60 -13.71
C MET A 1 -28.65 11.32 -13.85
N ALA A 2 -27.53 11.18 -13.13
CA ALA A 2 -26.70 9.97 -13.18
C ALA A 2 -27.52 8.75 -12.70
N VAL A 3 -27.44 7.66 -13.46
CA VAL A 3 -28.13 6.40 -13.19
C VAL A 3 -27.29 5.50 -12.30
N TYR A 4 -25.96 5.56 -12.45
CA TYR A 4 -24.97 4.74 -11.75
C TYR A 4 -24.07 5.60 -10.86
N ASP A 5 -23.61 5.01 -9.78
CA ASP A 5 -22.51 5.57 -8.99
C ASP A 5 -21.19 5.41 -9.74
N VAL A 6 -20.95 4.24 -10.32
CA VAL A 6 -19.72 3.91 -11.06
C VAL A 6 -20.04 3.21 -12.38
N ILE A 7 -19.38 3.61 -13.46
CA ILE A 7 -19.27 2.78 -14.68
C ILE A 7 -17.83 2.31 -14.78
N LEU A 8 -17.65 0.99 -14.79
CA LEU A 8 -16.35 0.34 -14.95
C LEU A 8 -16.04 0.08 -16.43
N PHE A 9 -15.01 0.73 -16.96
CA PHE A 9 -14.48 0.47 -18.29
C PHE A 9 -13.35 -0.56 -18.23
N GLY A 10 -13.39 -1.56 -19.10
CA GLY A 10 -12.32 -2.58 -19.20
C GLY A 10 -12.51 -3.81 -18.32
N ALA A 11 -13.73 -4.09 -17.87
CA ALA A 11 -14.06 -5.20 -16.96
C ALA A 11 -13.66 -6.62 -17.45
N THR A 12 -13.37 -6.78 -18.75
CA THR A 12 -12.95 -8.06 -19.34
C THR A 12 -11.43 -8.25 -19.38
N GLY A 13 -10.64 -7.23 -19.02
CA GLY A 13 -9.19 -7.37 -18.84
C GLY A 13 -8.86 -7.99 -17.48
N PHE A 14 -7.59 -8.35 -17.24
CA PHE A 14 -7.22 -8.99 -15.98
C PHE A 14 -7.49 -8.10 -14.76
N THR A 15 -6.89 -6.91 -14.71
CA THR A 15 -7.11 -5.93 -13.62
C THR A 15 -8.57 -5.49 -13.55
N GLY A 16 -9.20 -5.23 -14.70
CA GLY A 16 -10.62 -4.86 -14.76
C GLY A 16 -11.55 -5.97 -14.26
N GLY A 17 -11.21 -7.25 -14.47
CA GLY A 17 -11.95 -8.39 -13.92
C GLY A 17 -11.84 -8.45 -12.39
N LEU A 18 -10.67 -8.12 -11.84
CA LEU A 18 -10.50 -7.98 -10.38
C LEU A 18 -11.31 -6.79 -9.85
N MET A 19 -11.33 -5.66 -10.56
CA MET A 19 -12.15 -4.50 -10.21
C MET A 19 -13.64 -4.83 -10.24
N LEU A 20 -14.10 -5.60 -11.24
CA LEU A 20 -15.47 -6.08 -11.35
C LEU A 20 -15.84 -6.99 -10.18
N LYS A 21 -15.00 -7.98 -9.85
CA LYS A 21 -15.24 -8.87 -8.69
C LYS A 21 -15.29 -8.07 -7.39
N TYR A 22 -14.43 -7.07 -7.24
CA TYR A 22 -14.41 -6.20 -6.08
C TYR A 22 -15.67 -5.33 -5.99
N LEU A 23 -16.08 -4.68 -7.09
CA LEU A 23 -17.33 -3.91 -7.15
C LEU A 23 -18.56 -4.76 -6.85
N ALA A 24 -18.61 -5.99 -7.38
CA ALA A 24 -19.70 -6.93 -7.13
C ALA A 24 -19.84 -7.32 -5.64
N SER A 25 -18.76 -7.22 -4.86
CA SER A 25 -18.82 -7.43 -3.40
C SER A 25 -19.46 -6.26 -2.64
N LYS A 26 -19.71 -5.12 -3.28
CA LYS A 26 -20.29 -3.92 -2.67
C LYS A 26 -21.81 -3.90 -2.85
N THR A 27 -22.56 -4.13 -1.77
CA THR A 27 -24.03 -4.25 -1.81
C THR A 27 -24.78 -2.92 -1.99
N SER A 28 -24.15 -1.80 -1.65
CA SER A 28 -24.78 -0.46 -1.70
C SER A 28 -24.42 0.37 -2.93
N VAL A 29 -23.61 -0.17 -3.85
CA VAL A 29 -23.10 0.58 -5.01
C VAL A 29 -23.88 0.19 -6.25
N LYS A 30 -24.48 1.18 -6.92
CA LYS A 30 -25.13 0.94 -8.22
C LYS A 30 -24.12 1.14 -9.34
N TYR A 31 -23.73 0.07 -10.01
CA TYR A 31 -22.71 0.13 -11.07
C TYR A 31 -23.12 -0.55 -12.37
N ALA A 32 -22.44 -0.20 -13.46
CA ALA A 32 -22.51 -0.87 -14.75
C ALA A 32 -21.10 -1.15 -15.29
N ILE A 33 -20.99 -2.05 -16.26
CA ILE A 33 -19.75 -2.29 -16.99
C ILE A 33 -19.85 -1.80 -18.43
N CYS A 34 -18.75 -1.30 -18.97
CA CYS A 34 -18.67 -0.82 -20.34
C CYS A 34 -17.47 -1.41 -21.09
N GLY A 35 -17.71 -1.83 -22.33
CA GLY A 35 -16.67 -2.37 -23.21
C GLY A 35 -17.18 -2.72 -24.59
N ARG A 36 -16.24 -3.07 -25.49
CA ARG A 36 -16.51 -3.29 -26.91
C ARG A 36 -17.13 -4.65 -27.26
N ASN A 37 -16.95 -5.66 -26.40
CA ASN A 37 -17.38 -7.04 -26.69
C ASN A 37 -18.44 -7.50 -25.68
N ARG A 38 -19.71 -7.48 -26.11
CA ARG A 38 -20.86 -7.90 -25.31
C ARG A 38 -20.72 -9.32 -24.77
N GLY A 39 -20.37 -10.29 -25.62
CA GLY A 39 -20.26 -11.68 -25.21
C GLY A 39 -19.20 -11.92 -24.12
N LYS A 40 -18.04 -11.26 -24.21
CA LYS A 40 -17.02 -11.32 -23.14
C LYS A 40 -17.50 -10.70 -21.83
N MET A 41 -18.27 -9.61 -21.90
CA MET A 41 -18.85 -8.98 -20.71
C MET A 41 -19.94 -9.85 -20.07
N GLU A 42 -20.80 -10.47 -20.87
CA GLU A 42 -21.81 -11.43 -20.40
C GLU A 42 -21.17 -12.63 -19.69
N GLN A 43 -20.06 -13.14 -20.22
CA GLN A 43 -19.25 -14.17 -19.57
C GLN A 43 -18.65 -13.67 -18.25
N ALA A 44 -18.07 -12.47 -18.23
CA ALA A 44 -17.43 -11.90 -17.04
C ALA A 44 -18.42 -11.68 -15.87
N VAL A 45 -19.70 -11.44 -16.15
CA VAL A 45 -20.74 -11.23 -15.14
C VAL A 45 -21.62 -12.47 -14.89
N ALA A 46 -21.35 -13.58 -15.57
CA ALA A 46 -22.25 -14.74 -15.59
C ALA A 46 -22.56 -15.29 -14.18
N GLU A 47 -21.54 -15.31 -13.33
CA GLU A 47 -21.58 -15.83 -11.95
C GLU A 47 -21.91 -14.77 -10.89
N LEU A 48 -22.05 -13.50 -11.29
CA LEU A 48 -22.31 -12.41 -10.36
C LEU A 48 -23.81 -12.28 -10.05
N SER A 49 -24.14 -11.94 -8.79
CA SER A 49 -25.50 -11.66 -8.35
C SER A 49 -25.51 -10.50 -7.34
N PRO A 50 -26.23 -9.39 -7.63
CA PRO A 50 -26.96 -9.11 -8.87
C PRO A 50 -26.03 -8.89 -10.06
N LYS A 51 -26.52 -9.13 -11.28
CA LYS A 51 -25.77 -8.85 -12.50
C LYS A 51 -25.80 -7.34 -12.79
N PRO A 52 -24.65 -6.69 -13.05
CA PRO A 52 -24.63 -5.29 -13.45
C PRO A 52 -25.15 -5.13 -14.88
N GLU A 53 -25.59 -3.91 -15.19
CA GLU A 53 -25.95 -3.54 -16.57
C GLU A 53 -24.71 -3.59 -17.49
N ILE A 54 -24.91 -4.03 -18.74
CA ILE A 54 -23.86 -4.11 -19.75
C ILE A 54 -24.07 -3.04 -20.82
N LEU A 55 -23.19 -2.04 -20.81
CA LEU A 55 -23.11 -0.99 -21.81
C LEU A 55 -22.08 -1.37 -22.87
N VAL A 56 -22.43 -1.24 -24.14
CA VAL A 56 -21.53 -1.60 -25.26
C VAL A 56 -21.01 -0.32 -25.90
N LEU A 57 -19.71 -0.09 -25.76
CA LEU A 57 -18.99 1.02 -26.39
C LEU A 57 -17.54 0.61 -26.56
N ASP A 58 -17.01 0.80 -27.77
CA ASP A 58 -15.58 0.73 -28.00
C ASP A 58 -14.95 2.11 -27.85
N VAL A 59 -14.41 2.40 -26.66
CA VAL A 59 -13.83 3.71 -26.34
C VAL A 59 -12.67 4.12 -27.26
N VAL A 60 -12.07 3.16 -27.97
CA VAL A 60 -10.97 3.40 -28.91
C VAL A 60 -11.48 3.93 -30.25
N SER A 61 -12.65 3.50 -30.70
CA SER A 61 -13.19 3.82 -32.04
C SER A 61 -14.44 4.70 -32.01
N ALA A 62 -15.11 4.81 -30.86
CA ALA A 62 -16.29 5.64 -30.68
C ALA A 62 -15.97 7.14 -30.80
N SER A 63 -16.94 7.90 -31.32
CA SER A 63 -16.87 9.36 -31.29
C SER A 63 -17.00 9.90 -29.86
N LEU A 64 -16.45 11.09 -29.60
CA LEU A 64 -16.58 11.75 -28.29
C LEU A 64 -18.05 11.92 -27.87
N THR A 65 -18.96 12.14 -28.82
CA THR A 65 -20.40 12.23 -28.55
C THR A 65 -20.94 10.92 -27.97
N GLU A 66 -20.61 9.78 -28.57
CA GLU A 66 -21.01 8.47 -28.07
C GLU A 66 -20.40 8.17 -26.69
N VAL A 67 -19.13 8.55 -26.47
CA VAL A 67 -18.48 8.44 -25.16
C VAL A 67 -19.23 9.25 -24.11
N LYS A 68 -19.60 10.50 -24.41
CA LYS A 68 -20.38 11.37 -23.50
C LYS A 68 -21.75 10.81 -23.17
N GLU A 69 -22.42 10.14 -24.11
CA GLU A 69 -23.72 9.51 -23.87
C GLU A 69 -23.66 8.40 -22.83
N VAL A 70 -22.52 7.69 -22.74
CA VAL A 70 -22.27 6.72 -21.67
C VAL A 70 -21.85 7.42 -20.38
N VAL A 71 -20.89 8.35 -20.45
CA VAL A 71 -20.31 9.03 -19.28
C VAL A 71 -21.37 9.82 -18.48
N LYS A 72 -22.35 10.46 -19.13
CA LYS A 72 -23.41 11.21 -18.42
C LYS A 72 -24.31 10.35 -17.52
N GLN A 73 -24.24 9.03 -17.67
CA GLN A 73 -25.05 8.09 -16.89
C GLN A 73 -24.40 7.73 -15.54
N THR A 74 -23.18 8.17 -15.25
CA THR A 74 -22.48 7.86 -13.99
C THR A 74 -22.08 9.10 -13.19
N LYS A 75 -21.90 8.93 -11.88
CA LYS A 75 -21.25 9.92 -11.03
C LYS A 75 -19.73 9.88 -11.17
N CYS A 76 -19.16 8.68 -11.34
CA CYS A 76 -17.74 8.47 -11.58
C CYS A 76 -17.48 7.41 -12.66
N VAL A 77 -16.54 7.70 -13.56
CA VAL A 77 -15.92 6.70 -14.45
C VAL A 77 -14.75 6.05 -13.71
N CYS A 78 -14.66 4.73 -13.76
CA CYS A 78 -13.54 3.97 -13.22
C CYS A 78 -12.97 3.09 -14.34
N THR A 79 -11.69 3.21 -14.67
CA THR A 79 -11.15 2.55 -15.87
C THR A 79 -9.81 1.87 -15.66
N SER A 80 -9.67 0.69 -16.28
CA SER A 80 -8.40 -0.02 -16.46
C SER A 80 -8.04 -0.17 -17.94
N VAL A 81 -8.63 0.64 -18.83
CA VAL A 81 -8.38 0.59 -20.28
C VAL A 81 -7.13 1.40 -20.61
N GLY A 82 -6.01 0.69 -20.77
CA GLY A 82 -4.77 1.25 -21.29
C GLY A 82 -4.29 0.57 -22.59
N PRO A 83 -3.15 0.99 -23.16
CA PRO A 83 -2.26 2.07 -22.70
C PRO A 83 -2.95 3.45 -22.65
N PHE A 84 -2.74 4.19 -21.56
CA PHE A 84 -3.56 5.38 -21.27
C PHE A 84 -3.22 6.58 -22.14
N GLN A 85 -1.94 6.76 -22.51
CA GLN A 85 -1.53 7.76 -23.50
C GLN A 85 -2.24 7.60 -24.85
N GLU A 86 -2.61 6.38 -25.21
CA GLU A 86 -3.27 6.10 -26.50
C GLU A 86 -4.79 6.18 -26.40
N TYR A 87 -5.37 5.60 -25.34
CA TYR A 87 -6.83 5.36 -25.26
C TYR A 87 -7.53 6.07 -24.11
N GLY A 88 -6.79 6.68 -23.18
CA GLY A 88 -7.37 7.28 -21.96
C GLY A 88 -8.01 8.64 -22.17
N GLU A 89 -7.59 9.39 -23.19
CA GLU A 89 -7.95 10.80 -23.37
C GLU A 89 -9.46 11.02 -23.55
N ALA A 90 -10.14 10.19 -24.37
CA ALA A 90 -11.55 10.39 -24.68
C ALA A 90 -12.45 10.33 -23.43
N LEU A 91 -12.15 9.45 -22.47
CA LEU A 91 -12.88 9.37 -21.20
C LEU A 91 -12.62 10.58 -20.32
N VAL A 92 -11.36 11.02 -20.21
CA VAL A 92 -11.01 12.20 -19.41
C VAL A 92 -11.67 13.45 -19.98
N GLN A 93 -11.63 13.64 -21.30
CA GLN A 93 -12.29 14.74 -21.98
C GLN A 93 -13.79 14.75 -21.69
N ALA A 94 -14.46 13.61 -21.90
CA ALA A 94 -15.89 13.50 -21.64
C ALA A 94 -16.24 13.78 -20.16
N CYS A 95 -15.45 13.26 -19.22
CA CYS A 95 -15.64 13.52 -17.79
C CYS A 95 -15.44 14.99 -17.44
N ALA A 96 -14.35 15.60 -17.92
CA ALA A 96 -14.02 17.00 -17.69
C ALA A 96 -15.10 17.93 -18.24
N GLU A 97 -15.62 17.69 -19.44
CA GLU A 97 -16.66 18.54 -20.04
C GLU A 97 -18.04 18.36 -19.38
N LEU A 98 -18.36 17.15 -18.88
CA LEU A 98 -19.66 16.84 -18.28
C LEU A 98 -19.73 17.06 -16.76
N GLY A 99 -18.62 17.34 -16.08
CA GLY A 99 -18.58 17.47 -14.62
C GLY A 99 -18.58 16.11 -13.87
N VAL A 100 -18.33 15.03 -14.58
CA VAL A 100 -18.31 13.65 -14.05
C VAL A 100 -16.93 13.32 -13.50
N ASP A 101 -16.87 12.60 -12.38
CA ASP A 101 -15.58 12.22 -11.78
C ASP A 101 -14.92 11.06 -12.54
N TYR A 102 -13.61 10.90 -12.36
CA TYR A 102 -12.83 9.91 -13.09
C TYR A 102 -11.71 9.33 -12.21
N THR A 103 -11.54 8.01 -12.26
CA THR A 103 -10.36 7.31 -11.73
C THR A 103 -9.79 6.31 -12.73
N ASP A 104 -8.46 6.15 -12.69
CA ASP A 104 -7.75 5.18 -13.53
C ASP A 104 -6.65 4.41 -12.78
N THR A 105 -6.17 3.34 -13.40
CA THR A 105 -5.00 2.56 -12.93
C THR A 105 -3.71 2.94 -13.69
N SER A 106 -3.62 4.14 -14.26
CA SER A 106 -2.49 4.49 -15.12
C SER A 106 -1.18 4.59 -14.33
N GLY A 107 -0.07 4.18 -14.94
CA GLY A 107 1.29 4.37 -14.41
C GLY A 107 2.11 5.36 -15.23
N GLU A 108 1.44 6.26 -15.96
CA GLU A 108 2.02 7.00 -17.08
C GLU A 108 2.08 8.52 -16.78
N SER A 109 3.20 9.03 -16.27
CA SER A 109 3.33 10.47 -15.95
C SER A 109 3.10 11.40 -17.16
N THR A 110 3.41 10.92 -18.37
CA THR A 110 3.12 11.64 -19.63
C THR A 110 1.62 11.77 -19.88
N PHE A 111 0.83 10.75 -19.54
CA PHE A 111 -0.63 10.83 -19.59
C PHE A 111 -1.18 11.86 -18.59
N MET A 112 -0.78 11.78 -17.31
CA MET A 112 -1.17 12.77 -16.29
C MET A 112 -0.88 14.20 -16.76
N ARG A 113 0.34 14.42 -17.29
CA ARG A 113 0.73 15.70 -17.88
C ARG A 113 -0.25 16.18 -18.95
N GLN A 114 -0.52 15.33 -19.95
CA GLN A 114 -1.38 15.70 -21.07
C GLN A 114 -2.79 16.03 -20.59
N MET A 115 -3.31 15.27 -19.62
CA MET A 115 -4.63 15.50 -19.05
C MET A 115 -4.69 16.80 -18.27
N ILE A 116 -3.63 17.16 -17.53
CA ILE A 116 -3.54 18.46 -16.86
C ILE A 116 -3.54 19.59 -17.91
N GLU A 117 -2.66 19.52 -18.91
CA GLU A 117 -2.50 20.56 -19.93
C GLU A 117 -3.79 20.83 -20.70
N LYS A 118 -4.52 19.77 -21.07
CA LYS A 118 -5.72 19.88 -21.90
C LYS A 118 -7.01 20.10 -21.11
N TYR A 119 -7.14 19.51 -19.92
CA TYR A 119 -8.45 19.36 -19.27
C TYR A 119 -8.54 19.89 -17.83
N ASP A 120 -7.45 20.34 -17.21
CA ASP A 120 -7.46 20.85 -15.82
C ASP A 120 -8.37 22.08 -15.63
N ALA A 121 -8.34 23.01 -16.58
CA ALA A 121 -9.19 24.20 -16.59
C ALA A 121 -10.68 23.85 -16.81
N VAL A 122 -10.96 22.96 -17.77
CA VAL A 122 -12.33 22.50 -18.09
C VAL A 122 -12.92 21.74 -16.91
N ALA A 123 -12.15 20.84 -16.28
CA ALA A 123 -12.56 20.09 -15.11
C ALA A 123 -12.86 20.99 -13.90
N ARG A 124 -12.10 22.09 -13.71
CA ARG A 124 -12.43 23.12 -12.70
C ARG A 124 -13.75 23.81 -12.97
N GLN A 125 -13.98 24.18 -14.22
CA GLN A 125 -15.19 24.89 -14.62
C GLN A 125 -16.43 24.02 -14.45
N SER A 126 -16.35 22.74 -14.80
CA SER A 126 -17.48 21.80 -14.70
C SER A 126 -17.65 21.18 -13.32
N GLY A 127 -16.60 21.21 -12.48
CA GLY A 127 -16.56 20.52 -11.19
C GLY A 127 -16.17 19.04 -11.27
N ALA A 128 -15.73 18.53 -12.43
CA ALA A 128 -15.19 17.18 -12.57
C ALA A 128 -13.89 17.00 -11.75
N ARG A 129 -13.76 15.93 -10.97
CA ARG A 129 -12.51 15.59 -10.27
C ARG A 129 -11.91 14.37 -10.96
N ILE A 130 -10.75 14.59 -11.59
CA ILE A 130 -10.03 13.58 -12.37
C ILE A 130 -8.85 13.11 -11.52
N ALA A 131 -8.95 11.92 -10.94
CA ALA A 131 -7.91 11.30 -10.12
C ALA A 131 -7.17 10.23 -10.95
N VAL A 132 -6.01 10.61 -11.48
CA VAL A 132 -5.16 9.68 -12.24
C VAL A 132 -4.21 8.93 -11.30
N HIS A 133 -3.71 7.78 -11.75
CA HIS A 133 -2.77 6.93 -11.01
C HIS A 133 -3.35 6.29 -9.72
N CYS A 134 -4.62 5.89 -9.73
CA CYS A 134 -5.26 5.24 -8.58
C CYS A 134 -4.87 3.75 -8.40
N GLY A 135 -3.58 3.42 -8.58
CA GLY A 135 -3.01 2.09 -8.36
C GLY A 135 -1.88 2.08 -7.33
N GLN A 136 -1.27 0.92 -7.10
CA GLN A 136 -0.27 0.75 -6.03
C GLN A 136 0.98 1.61 -6.19
N ASP A 137 1.42 1.89 -7.42
CA ASP A 137 2.61 2.73 -7.61
C ASP A 137 2.40 4.15 -7.06
N CYS A 138 1.17 4.67 -6.97
CA CYS A 138 0.95 6.04 -6.46
C CYS A 138 0.13 6.12 -5.18
N VAL A 139 -0.96 5.37 -5.03
CA VAL A 139 -1.92 5.56 -3.92
C VAL A 139 -1.27 5.44 -2.53
N PRO A 140 -0.55 4.36 -2.17
CA PRO A 140 0.05 4.22 -0.84
C PRO A 140 1.08 5.29 -0.53
N TRP A 141 1.93 5.60 -1.52
CA TRP A 141 3.05 6.53 -1.38
C TRP A 141 2.57 7.97 -1.23
N ASP A 142 1.62 8.37 -2.07
CA ASP A 142 1.00 9.68 -2.06
C ASP A 142 0.18 9.91 -0.77
N LEU A 143 -0.63 8.92 -0.37
CA LEU A 143 -1.40 8.99 0.89
C LEU A 143 -0.50 8.99 2.14
N MET A 144 0.60 8.23 2.15
CA MET A 144 1.54 8.22 3.27
C MET A 144 2.15 9.61 3.50
N VAL A 145 2.63 10.27 2.45
CA VAL A 145 3.15 11.66 2.55
C VAL A 145 2.05 12.60 3.03
N TRP A 146 0.85 12.48 2.46
CA TRP A 146 -0.29 13.30 2.85
C TRP A 146 -0.69 13.13 4.32
N LYS A 147 -0.78 11.90 4.84
CA LYS A 147 -1.07 11.63 6.27
C LYS A 147 0.05 12.12 7.18
N LEU A 148 1.32 11.92 6.81
CA LEU A 148 2.44 12.45 7.60
C LEU A 148 2.40 13.97 7.68
N TRP A 149 1.99 14.67 6.62
CA TRP A 149 1.73 16.10 6.67
C TRP A 149 0.54 16.46 7.56
N GLN A 150 -0.58 15.74 7.48
CA GLN A 150 -1.72 15.98 8.38
C GLN A 150 -1.33 15.83 9.87
N LEU A 151 -0.42 14.91 10.18
CA LEU A 151 0.04 14.66 11.55
C LEU A 151 1.08 15.66 12.08
N ASN A 152 1.88 16.27 11.19
CA ASN A 152 2.99 17.14 11.57
C ASN A 152 2.76 18.62 11.20
N GLY A 153 1.76 18.92 10.37
CA GLY A 153 1.43 20.27 9.91
C GLY A 153 2.62 20.99 9.28
N SER A 154 2.80 22.27 9.64
CA SER A 154 3.86 23.15 9.13
C SER A 154 5.27 22.78 9.58
N ASP A 155 5.41 21.79 10.46
CA ASP A 155 6.71 21.36 10.97
C ASP A 155 7.35 20.29 10.09
N LEU A 156 6.58 19.63 9.23
CA LEU A 156 7.11 18.66 8.27
C LEU A 156 8.03 19.34 7.25
N ILE A 157 9.24 18.83 7.11
CA ILE A 157 10.23 19.29 6.11
C ILE A 157 10.72 18.17 5.20
N GLY A 158 10.56 16.91 5.61
CA GLY A 158 11.01 15.77 4.83
C GLY A 158 10.23 14.50 5.10
N VAL A 159 10.15 13.65 4.09
CA VAL A 159 9.57 12.31 4.18
C VAL A 159 10.48 11.32 3.49
N LYS A 160 10.83 10.23 4.21
CA LYS A 160 11.52 9.07 3.67
C LYS A 160 10.56 7.87 3.70
N LEU A 161 10.29 7.27 2.55
CA LEU A 161 9.42 6.10 2.42
C LEU A 161 10.22 4.86 2.05
N LEU A 162 10.08 3.79 2.82
CA LEU A 162 10.72 2.50 2.56
C LEU A 162 9.64 1.45 2.37
N GLY A 163 9.55 0.90 1.15
CA GLY A 163 8.60 -0.13 0.79
C GLY A 163 9.23 -1.52 0.85
N GLU A 164 8.52 -2.47 1.42
CA GLU A 164 8.80 -3.90 1.31
C GLU A 164 7.59 -4.54 0.63
N MET A 165 7.82 -5.32 -0.43
CA MET A 165 6.70 -5.90 -1.17
C MET A 165 6.99 -7.31 -1.63
N ARG A 166 5.90 -8.08 -1.71
CA ARG A 166 5.84 -9.37 -2.40
C ARG A 166 4.64 -9.31 -3.33
N GLY A 167 4.89 -9.38 -4.62
CA GLY A 167 3.85 -9.31 -5.64
C GLY A 167 4.41 -9.62 -7.01
N VAL A 168 3.51 -9.71 -7.98
CA VAL A 168 3.88 -9.92 -9.39
C VAL A 168 3.82 -8.59 -10.12
N PRO A 169 4.86 -8.18 -10.88
CA PRO A 169 4.83 -6.95 -11.64
C PRO A 169 3.61 -6.92 -12.58
N SER A 170 2.90 -5.79 -12.63
CA SER A 170 1.78 -5.66 -13.54
C SER A 170 2.28 -5.67 -15.00
N GLY A 171 1.46 -6.15 -15.95
CA GLY A 171 1.79 -6.07 -17.37
C GLY A 171 2.09 -4.62 -17.80
N GLY A 172 1.38 -3.64 -17.24
CA GLY A 172 1.65 -2.22 -17.44
C GLY A 172 2.99 -1.74 -16.88
N THR A 173 3.40 -2.26 -15.72
CA THR A 173 4.73 -2.00 -15.12
C THR A 173 5.84 -2.56 -16.02
N LEU A 174 5.65 -3.77 -16.56
CA LEU A 174 6.60 -4.39 -17.50
C LEU A 174 6.69 -3.60 -18.81
N SER A 175 5.56 -3.17 -19.38
CA SER A 175 5.54 -2.32 -20.57
C SER A 175 6.20 -0.96 -20.34
N THR A 176 5.97 -0.33 -19.18
CA THR A 176 6.58 0.95 -18.80
C THR A 176 8.09 0.81 -18.59
N ALA A 177 8.52 -0.29 -17.98
CA ALA A 177 9.94 -0.66 -17.88
C ALA A 177 10.57 -0.78 -19.27
N MET A 178 9.92 -1.49 -20.19
CA MET A 178 10.38 -1.62 -21.58
C MET A 178 10.43 -0.28 -22.31
N LEU A 179 9.42 0.57 -22.15
CA LEU A 179 9.36 1.90 -22.79
C LEU A 179 10.44 2.84 -22.24
N SER A 180 10.65 2.84 -20.93
CA SER A 180 11.68 3.65 -20.27
C SER A 180 13.09 3.23 -20.67
N MET A 181 13.30 1.95 -21.00
CA MET A 181 14.57 1.45 -21.53
C MET A 181 14.73 1.69 -23.05
N ARG A 182 13.64 1.75 -23.82
CA ARG A 182 13.64 2.00 -25.28
C ARG A 182 13.68 3.47 -25.66
N THR A 183 13.20 4.35 -24.78
CA THR A 183 13.26 5.79 -25.01
C THR A 183 14.69 6.27 -24.75
N LYS A 184 15.43 6.60 -25.83
CA LYS A 184 16.53 7.58 -25.69
C LYS A 184 15.91 8.80 -25.02
N PRO A 185 16.53 9.41 -23.99
CA PRO A 185 16.01 10.64 -23.41
C PRO A 185 15.84 11.63 -24.55
N SER A 186 14.59 11.94 -24.89
CA SER A 186 14.33 12.75 -26.08
C SER A 186 14.98 14.10 -25.85
N LYS A 187 16.04 14.40 -26.61
CA LYS A 187 16.51 15.76 -26.82
C LYS A 187 15.45 16.45 -27.70
N GLY A 188 14.37 16.88 -27.07
CA GLY A 188 13.21 17.48 -27.73
C GLY A 188 12.38 18.23 -26.70
N THR A 189 12.40 19.54 -26.83
CA THR A 189 11.65 20.55 -26.08
C THR A 189 10.17 20.23 -25.99
N LEU A 190 9.73 19.69 -24.86
CA LEU A 190 8.37 19.79 -24.37
C LEU A 190 8.49 19.83 -22.85
N GLY A 191 8.86 20.98 -22.31
CA GLY A 191 8.99 21.20 -20.87
C GLY A 191 7.63 21.10 -20.18
N PHE A 192 7.48 20.14 -19.27
CA PHE A 192 6.38 20.17 -18.32
C PHE A 192 6.87 19.68 -16.98
N ASP A 193 6.42 20.38 -15.98
CA ASP A 193 6.72 20.18 -14.59
C ASP A 193 5.39 19.85 -13.89
N PRO A 194 5.24 18.72 -13.17
CA PRO A 194 4.01 18.40 -12.42
C PRO A 194 3.59 19.50 -11.42
N LEU A 195 4.49 20.45 -11.18
CA LEU A 195 4.30 21.65 -10.37
C LEU A 195 3.46 22.75 -11.05
N TYR A 196 3.14 22.67 -12.35
CA TYR A 196 2.27 23.66 -12.99
C TYR A 196 0.85 23.63 -12.42
N LEU A 197 0.38 24.78 -11.96
CA LEU A 197 -0.95 25.00 -11.40
C LEU A 197 -1.93 25.43 -12.50
N ALA A 198 -3.20 25.50 -12.12
CA ALA A 198 -4.30 25.81 -13.04
C ALA A 198 -4.22 27.22 -13.67
N ASP A 199 -3.51 28.15 -13.03
CA ASP A 199 -3.26 29.49 -13.55
C ASP A 199 -2.06 29.55 -14.52
N GLY A 200 -1.52 28.39 -14.90
CA GLY A 200 -0.35 28.26 -15.76
C GLY A 200 0.97 28.62 -15.06
N LYS A 201 0.94 28.98 -13.78
CA LYS A 201 2.16 29.26 -13.00
C LYS A 201 2.70 28.00 -12.37
N LYS A 202 4.00 27.96 -12.19
CA LYS A 202 4.65 26.89 -11.42
C LYS A 202 4.42 27.14 -9.94
N SER A 203 4.03 26.10 -9.20
CA SER A 203 3.85 26.16 -7.75
C SER A 203 5.14 26.55 -7.05
N GLU A 204 5.02 27.35 -6.01
CA GLU A 204 6.10 27.67 -5.07
C GLU A 204 6.34 26.54 -4.05
N PHE A 205 5.42 25.55 -3.99
CA PHE A 205 5.53 24.38 -3.13
C PHE A 205 6.28 23.27 -3.88
N LEU A 206 7.60 23.29 -3.70
CA LEU A 206 8.54 22.41 -4.37
C LEU A 206 8.77 21.12 -3.59
N THR A 207 9.16 20.08 -4.31
CA THR A 207 9.60 18.80 -3.70
C THR A 207 10.95 18.43 -4.28
N GLN A 208 11.94 18.31 -3.39
CA GLN A 208 13.28 17.85 -3.69
C GLN A 208 13.30 16.33 -3.61
N VAL A 209 13.33 15.68 -4.76
CA VAL A 209 13.28 14.22 -4.87
C VAL A 209 14.70 13.65 -4.87
N ASP A 210 15.00 12.80 -3.89
CA ASP A 210 16.21 11.97 -3.83
C ASP A 210 15.82 10.50 -4.02
N LEU A 211 16.08 9.96 -5.21
CA LEU A 211 15.88 8.53 -5.50
C LEU A 211 17.25 7.81 -5.52
N PRO A 212 17.36 6.63 -4.88
CA PRO A 212 18.60 5.87 -4.91
C PRO A 212 18.93 5.43 -6.35
N LYS A 213 20.18 5.62 -6.78
CA LYS A 213 20.66 5.14 -8.09
C LYS A 213 21.15 3.69 -8.08
N GLY A 214 21.21 3.08 -6.89
CA GLY A 214 21.70 1.72 -6.64
C GLY A 214 21.39 1.31 -5.21
N SER A 215 21.77 0.08 -4.86
CA SER A 215 21.55 -0.47 -3.52
C SER A 215 22.31 0.35 -2.46
N ARG A 216 21.64 0.67 -1.36
CA ARG A 216 22.14 1.40 -0.19
C ARG A 216 21.60 0.75 1.09
N TYR A 217 22.39 0.78 2.16
CA TYR A 217 21.92 0.31 3.46
C TYR A 217 21.10 1.40 4.16
N TYR A 218 19.92 1.04 4.68
CA TYR A 218 19.05 1.92 5.44
C TYR A 218 19.06 1.51 6.91
N GLU A 219 19.80 2.26 7.74
CA GLU A 219 19.97 1.97 9.17
C GLU A 219 18.64 1.85 9.90
N GLU A 220 17.66 2.70 9.56
CA GLU A 220 16.35 2.70 10.23
C GLU A 220 15.52 1.45 9.93
N ALA A 221 15.81 0.75 8.83
CA ALA A 221 15.18 -0.50 8.44
C ALA A 221 16.05 -1.73 8.74
N GLY A 222 17.33 -1.55 9.09
CA GLY A 222 18.29 -2.64 9.26
C GLY A 222 18.56 -3.45 7.98
N GLN A 223 18.18 -2.94 6.80
CA GLN A 223 18.18 -3.66 5.53
C GLN A 223 18.74 -2.81 4.39
N LYS A 224 19.19 -3.47 3.31
CA LYS A 224 19.50 -2.80 2.05
C LYS A 224 18.22 -2.47 1.30
N GLY A 225 18.27 -1.45 0.47
CA GLY A 225 17.22 -1.10 -0.46
C GLY A 225 17.75 -0.36 -1.66
N GLY A 226 16.98 -0.33 -2.74
CA GLY A 226 17.40 0.20 -4.03
C GLY A 226 16.32 0.96 -4.78
N PRO A 227 16.62 1.36 -6.03
CA PRO A 227 15.64 2.00 -6.91
C PRO A 227 14.46 1.08 -7.22
N TRP A 228 13.29 1.71 -7.38
CA TRP A 228 12.13 1.08 -8.02
C TRP A 228 11.93 1.66 -9.41
N ILE A 229 11.53 0.82 -10.36
CA ILE A 229 11.36 1.24 -11.76
C ILE A 229 10.28 2.30 -11.92
N MET A 230 9.23 2.26 -11.10
CA MET A 230 8.15 3.24 -11.14
C MET A 230 8.44 4.47 -10.28
N GLY A 231 9.53 4.50 -9.51
CA GLY A 231 9.78 5.57 -8.54
C GLY A 231 9.65 7.01 -9.08
N PRO A 232 10.14 7.33 -10.29
CA PRO A 232 9.90 8.63 -10.90
C PRO A 232 8.42 9.02 -11.06
N VAL A 233 7.54 8.05 -11.36
CA VAL A 233 6.09 8.25 -11.47
C VAL A 233 5.47 8.50 -10.10
N MET A 234 5.88 7.71 -9.10
CA MET A 234 5.40 7.82 -7.71
C MET A 234 5.78 9.19 -7.12
N ALA A 235 7.04 9.60 -7.31
CA ALA A 235 7.53 10.91 -6.92
C ALA A 235 6.78 12.06 -7.62
N ASN A 236 6.34 11.88 -8.87
CA ASN A 236 5.53 12.89 -9.56
C ASN A 236 4.11 13.02 -8.98
N ALA A 237 3.50 11.93 -8.50
CA ALA A 237 2.24 11.99 -7.77
C ALA A 237 2.40 12.79 -6.46
N VAL A 238 3.45 12.50 -5.68
CA VAL A 238 3.77 13.24 -4.45
C VAL A 238 4.03 14.72 -4.73
N ARG A 239 4.83 15.04 -5.76
CA ARG A 239 5.08 16.42 -6.22
C ARG A 239 3.79 17.14 -6.53
N ARG A 240 2.87 16.49 -7.25
CA ARG A 240 1.58 17.06 -7.62
C ARG A 240 0.73 17.33 -6.39
N THR A 241 0.65 16.39 -5.45
CA THR A 241 -0.09 16.55 -4.19
C THR A 241 0.46 17.72 -3.38
N ASN A 242 1.78 17.78 -3.17
CA ASN A 242 2.43 18.87 -2.45
C ASN A 242 2.15 20.24 -3.10
N ALA A 243 2.27 20.32 -4.43
CA ALA A 243 2.08 21.54 -5.19
C ALA A 243 0.63 22.05 -5.15
N VAL A 244 -0.34 21.16 -5.32
CA VAL A 244 -1.77 21.51 -5.41
C VAL A 244 -2.37 21.80 -4.04
N LEU A 245 -2.00 21.02 -3.03
CA LEU A 245 -2.48 21.21 -1.66
C LEU A 245 -1.67 22.22 -0.87
N LYS A 246 -0.55 22.73 -1.43
CA LYS A 246 0.32 23.71 -0.79
C LYS A 246 0.79 23.24 0.60
N MET A 247 1.30 22.02 0.67
CA MET A 247 1.58 21.35 1.95
C MET A 247 2.87 21.86 2.60
N VAL A 248 4.00 21.65 1.92
CA VAL A 248 5.34 21.99 2.41
C VAL A 248 6.11 22.74 1.32
N PRO A 249 6.61 23.98 1.57
CA PRO A 249 7.26 24.80 0.54
C PRO A 249 8.47 24.14 -0.11
N ASP A 250 9.30 23.43 0.65
CA ASP A 250 10.51 22.76 0.17
C ASP A 250 10.58 21.33 0.74
N LEU A 251 9.64 20.48 0.32
CA LEU A 251 9.54 19.10 0.82
C LEU A 251 10.74 18.28 0.36
N LYS A 252 11.51 17.70 1.29
CA LYS A 252 12.47 16.65 0.95
C LYS A 252 11.74 15.32 0.82
N TYR A 253 11.87 14.64 -0.30
CA TYR A 253 11.22 13.37 -0.54
C TYR A 253 12.23 12.32 -0.95
N HIS A 254 12.28 11.22 -0.20
CA HIS A 254 13.07 10.04 -0.52
C HIS A 254 12.18 8.82 -0.54
N GLU A 255 12.38 7.92 -1.50
CA GLU A 255 11.74 6.61 -1.50
C GLU A 255 12.70 5.51 -1.94
N ALA A 256 12.52 4.31 -1.42
CA ALA A 256 13.27 3.12 -1.82
C ALA A 256 12.48 1.85 -1.57
N MET A 257 12.83 0.81 -2.34
CA MET A 257 12.33 -0.55 -2.10
C MET A 257 13.39 -1.35 -1.35
N LEU A 258 13.02 -1.90 -0.20
CA LEU A 258 13.87 -2.76 0.61
C LEU A 258 14.07 -4.11 -0.08
N GLU A 259 15.31 -4.58 -0.04
CA GLU A 259 15.69 -5.91 -0.47
C GLU A 259 15.25 -6.90 0.61
N SER A 260 14.39 -7.86 0.29
CA SER A 260 14.18 -8.99 1.20
C SER A 260 15.48 -9.81 1.33
N SER A 261 15.64 -10.56 2.42
CA SER A 261 16.80 -11.46 2.61
C SER A 261 16.95 -12.52 1.50
N ASP A 262 15.88 -12.78 0.74
CA ASP A 262 15.85 -13.67 -0.43
C ASP A 262 16.04 -12.92 -1.78
N PHE A 263 16.16 -11.59 -1.76
CA PHE A 263 16.12 -10.72 -2.95
C PHE A 263 17.46 -10.56 -3.67
N GLY A 264 18.58 -10.98 -3.08
CA GLY A 264 19.91 -10.85 -3.71
C GLY A 264 20.05 -11.58 -5.05
N LEU A 265 19.26 -12.64 -5.26
CA LEU A 265 19.12 -13.32 -6.56
C LEU A 265 18.29 -12.52 -7.57
N SER A 266 17.42 -11.62 -7.10
CA SER A 266 16.36 -11.00 -7.90
C SER A 266 16.72 -9.64 -8.51
N THR A 267 17.60 -8.84 -7.91
CA THR A 267 18.10 -7.61 -8.56
C THR A 267 18.93 -7.97 -9.79
N LEU A 268 19.73 -9.03 -9.69
CA LEU A 268 20.46 -9.63 -10.81
C LEU A 268 19.50 -10.27 -11.83
N SER A 269 18.44 -10.95 -11.40
CA SER A 269 17.46 -11.54 -12.32
C SER A 269 16.58 -10.49 -13.01
N THR A 270 16.27 -9.37 -12.36
CA THR A 270 15.48 -8.26 -12.92
C THR A 270 16.31 -7.48 -13.94
N MET A 271 17.60 -7.27 -13.67
CA MET A 271 18.55 -6.71 -14.65
C MET A 271 18.79 -7.68 -15.82
N ALA A 272 18.96 -8.98 -15.55
CA ALA A 272 19.10 -10.01 -16.58
C ALA A 272 17.82 -10.16 -17.43
N MET A 273 16.64 -10.05 -16.83
CA MET A 273 15.34 -10.02 -17.53
C MET A 273 15.22 -8.76 -18.39
N GLY A 274 15.64 -7.60 -17.88
CA GLY A 274 15.70 -6.34 -18.65
C GLY A 274 16.63 -6.44 -19.87
N ILE A 275 17.77 -7.11 -19.72
CA ILE A 275 18.73 -7.39 -20.83
C ILE A 275 18.16 -8.42 -21.81
N ALA A 276 17.54 -9.51 -21.32
CA ALA A 276 16.93 -10.53 -22.16
C ALA A 276 15.81 -9.94 -23.03
N VAL A 277 14.91 -9.14 -22.45
CA VAL A 277 13.82 -8.46 -23.17
C VAL A 277 14.32 -7.52 -24.29
N TYR A 278 15.59 -7.11 -24.28
CA TYR A 278 16.20 -6.30 -25.34
C TYR A 278 16.54 -7.10 -26.62
N LEU A 279 16.70 -8.43 -26.52
CA LEU A 279 17.01 -9.28 -27.67
C LEU A 279 15.71 -9.77 -28.33
N PRO A 280 15.33 -9.28 -29.54
CA PRO A 280 14.03 -9.58 -30.15
C PRO A 280 13.78 -11.07 -30.39
N PHE A 281 14.85 -11.85 -30.60
CA PHE A 281 14.75 -13.31 -30.75
C PHE A 281 14.40 -14.03 -29.44
N THR A 282 14.67 -13.43 -28.29
CA THR A 282 14.35 -14.02 -26.98
C THR A 282 12.92 -13.70 -26.57
N GLN A 283 12.33 -12.54 -26.91
CA GLN A 283 10.94 -12.24 -26.52
C GLN A 283 9.95 -13.34 -26.96
N SER A 284 10.03 -13.79 -28.22
CA SER A 284 9.20 -14.90 -28.72
C SER A 284 9.45 -16.21 -28.00
N LEU A 285 10.71 -16.50 -27.66
CA LEU A 285 11.10 -17.72 -26.96
C LEU A 285 10.61 -17.72 -25.51
N TRP A 286 10.58 -16.57 -24.84
CA TRP A 286 10.22 -16.46 -23.42
C TRP A 286 8.70 -16.43 -23.21
N TYR A 287 7.92 -15.87 -24.16
CA TYR A 287 6.47 -16.10 -24.23
C TYR A 287 6.17 -17.59 -24.44
N LYS A 288 6.89 -18.25 -25.36
CA LYS A 288 6.75 -19.72 -25.59
C LYS A 288 7.18 -20.57 -24.40
N MET A 289 8.11 -20.09 -23.58
CA MET A 289 8.59 -20.77 -22.37
C MET A 289 7.81 -20.40 -21.10
N GLY A 290 6.78 -19.54 -21.19
CA GLY A 290 5.91 -19.18 -20.07
C GLY A 290 6.56 -18.30 -19.00
N VAL A 291 7.67 -17.62 -19.31
CA VAL A 291 8.41 -16.79 -18.34
C VAL A 291 7.88 -15.35 -18.28
N LEU A 292 7.28 -14.86 -19.37
CA LEU A 292 6.58 -13.59 -19.40
C LEU A 292 5.07 -13.85 -19.54
N PRO A 293 4.21 -13.22 -18.71
CA PRO A 293 2.77 -13.38 -18.85
C PRO A 293 2.29 -12.78 -20.18
N GLU A 294 1.39 -13.49 -20.87
CA GLU A 294 0.71 -12.95 -22.05
C GLU A 294 -0.09 -11.69 -21.68
N PRO A 295 -0.17 -10.67 -22.55
CA PRO A 295 -0.99 -9.47 -22.29
C PRO A 295 -2.44 -9.84 -21.95
N GLY A 296 -2.88 -9.50 -20.73
CA GLY A 296 -4.21 -9.84 -20.23
C GLY A 296 -4.30 -11.14 -19.41
N SER A 297 -3.19 -11.85 -19.22
CA SER A 297 -3.02 -12.85 -18.16
C SER A 297 -2.36 -12.22 -16.93
N GLY A 298 -2.48 -12.87 -15.77
CA GLY A 298 -1.93 -12.39 -14.52
C GLY A 298 -1.81 -13.54 -13.50
N PRO A 299 -1.31 -13.25 -12.29
CA PRO A 299 -1.04 -14.28 -11.28
C PRO A 299 -2.30 -15.06 -10.90
N SER A 300 -2.09 -16.28 -10.39
CA SER A 300 -3.16 -17.07 -9.79
C SER A 300 -3.75 -16.38 -8.55
N ALA A 301 -4.99 -16.73 -8.20
CA ALA A 301 -5.62 -16.21 -6.99
C ALA A 301 -4.78 -16.49 -5.74
N GLU A 302 -4.22 -17.69 -5.61
CA GLU A 302 -3.37 -18.09 -4.49
C GLU A 302 -2.09 -17.24 -4.39
N GLU A 303 -1.44 -16.95 -5.51
CA GLU A 303 -0.28 -16.05 -5.53
C GLU A 303 -0.66 -14.64 -5.09
N MET A 304 -1.83 -14.16 -5.52
CA MET A 304 -2.33 -12.85 -5.11
C MET A 304 -2.68 -12.77 -3.62
N GLU A 305 -3.19 -13.84 -3.00
CA GLU A 305 -3.48 -13.86 -1.55
C GLU A 305 -2.21 -13.86 -0.69
N LYS A 306 -1.09 -14.36 -1.21
CA LYS A 306 0.17 -14.41 -0.45
C LYS A 306 1.02 -13.14 -0.64
N GLY A 307 0.58 -12.22 -1.49
CA GLY A 307 1.27 -10.95 -1.72
C GLY A 307 1.09 -9.97 -0.56
N PHE A 308 1.93 -8.95 -0.51
CA PHE A 308 1.80 -7.85 0.45
C PHE A 308 2.57 -6.61 0.00
N LEU A 309 2.23 -5.48 0.61
CA LEU A 309 3.05 -4.26 0.63
C LEU A 309 3.08 -3.71 2.06
N THR A 310 4.28 -3.57 2.62
CA THR A 310 4.51 -2.80 3.85
C THR A 310 5.24 -1.53 3.47
N LEU A 311 4.60 -0.38 3.68
CA LEU A 311 5.18 0.92 3.45
C LEU A 311 5.48 1.60 4.78
N THR A 312 6.76 1.86 5.06
CA THR A 312 7.19 2.57 6.26
C THR A 312 7.59 4.00 5.90
N GLY A 313 6.90 4.99 6.47
CA GLY A 313 7.21 6.40 6.33
C GLY A 313 7.92 6.96 7.55
N TYR A 314 8.97 7.75 7.32
CA TYR A 314 9.67 8.52 8.34
C TYR A 314 9.51 10.00 8.02
N ALA A 315 8.90 10.75 8.94
CA ALA A 315 8.80 12.20 8.86
C ALA A 315 10.00 12.87 9.53
N GLU A 316 10.58 13.83 8.84
CA GLU A 316 11.57 14.78 9.35
C GLU A 316 10.87 16.11 9.64
N THR A 317 11.04 16.62 10.85
CA THR A 317 10.44 17.88 11.31
C THR A 317 11.51 18.94 11.60
N LYS A 318 11.13 20.23 11.55
CA LYS A 318 12.04 21.37 11.81
C LYS A 318 12.81 21.25 13.13
N ASN A 319 12.15 20.71 14.16
CA ASN A 319 12.71 20.67 15.51
C ASN A 319 13.67 19.49 15.74
N LYS A 320 13.87 18.59 14.76
CA LYS A 320 14.75 17.40 14.81
C LYS A 320 14.50 16.41 15.97
N GLU A 321 13.70 16.77 16.96
CA GLU A 321 13.47 16.04 18.22
C GLU A 321 12.42 14.91 18.11
N ALA A 322 11.59 14.94 17.06
CA ALA A 322 10.60 13.89 16.80
C ALA A 322 10.68 13.44 15.34
N LYS A 323 11.36 12.31 15.11
CA LYS A 323 11.13 11.51 13.90
C LYS A 323 9.81 10.76 14.12
N MET A 324 8.80 11.01 13.32
CA MET A 324 7.58 10.18 13.37
C MET A 324 7.74 9.05 12.38
N LYS A 325 7.51 7.82 12.84
CA LYS A 325 7.40 6.64 11.97
C LYS A 325 5.93 6.31 11.78
N ALA A 326 5.52 6.05 10.56
CA ALA A 326 4.21 5.49 10.27
C ALA A 326 4.38 4.24 9.40
N VAL A 327 3.48 3.29 9.56
CA VAL A 327 3.50 2.02 8.82
C VAL A 327 2.13 1.78 8.23
N MET A 328 2.07 1.60 6.91
CA MET A 328 0.87 1.22 6.17
C MET A 328 1.08 -0.17 5.59
N LYS A 329 0.18 -1.12 5.89
CA LYS A 329 0.29 -2.49 5.36
C LYS A 329 -0.92 -2.91 4.55
N PHE A 330 -0.62 -3.60 3.46
CA PHE A 330 -1.53 -4.25 2.54
C PHE A 330 -1.19 -5.73 2.53
N TYR A 331 -2.20 -6.59 2.60
CA TYR A 331 -2.03 -8.03 2.81
C TYR A 331 -2.37 -8.86 1.57
N THR A 332 -2.42 -8.22 0.41
CA THR A 332 -2.59 -8.92 -0.87
C THR A 332 -1.61 -8.39 -1.90
N ASP A 333 -1.58 -9.04 -3.07
CA ASP A 333 -0.74 -8.62 -4.17
C ASP A 333 -0.95 -7.14 -4.55
N PRO A 334 0.11 -6.32 -4.47
CA PRO A 334 0.06 -4.90 -4.79
C PRO A 334 -0.20 -4.61 -6.27
N GLY A 335 0.36 -5.42 -7.17
CA GLY A 335 0.40 -5.13 -8.61
C GLY A 335 -0.94 -5.24 -9.32
N TYR A 336 -1.82 -6.12 -8.84
CA TYR A 336 -3.11 -6.40 -9.46
C TYR A 336 -4.27 -6.30 -8.48
N LYS A 337 -4.28 -7.12 -7.42
CA LYS A 337 -5.45 -7.26 -6.54
C LYS A 337 -5.69 -5.98 -5.72
N ASP A 338 -4.66 -5.47 -5.06
CA ASP A 338 -4.77 -4.21 -4.32
C ASP A 338 -4.86 -2.99 -5.25
N THR A 339 -4.22 -3.02 -6.42
CA THR A 339 -4.42 -1.97 -7.44
C THR A 339 -5.88 -1.87 -7.91
N ALA A 340 -6.54 -3.01 -8.16
CA ALA A 340 -7.96 -3.05 -8.49
C ALA A 340 -8.82 -2.48 -7.36
N ARG A 341 -8.54 -2.86 -6.11
CA ARG A 341 -9.21 -2.31 -4.92
C ARG A 341 -9.00 -0.80 -4.81
N MET A 342 -7.77 -0.31 -4.90
CA MET A 342 -7.42 1.11 -4.77
C MET A 342 -8.17 1.98 -5.79
N CYS A 343 -8.23 1.56 -7.05
CA CYS A 343 -8.88 2.34 -8.10
C CYS A 343 -10.41 2.41 -7.91
N VAL A 344 -11.02 1.30 -7.50
CA VAL A 344 -12.45 1.27 -7.16
C VAL A 344 -12.73 2.10 -5.91
N GLU A 345 -11.94 1.95 -4.85
CA GLU A 345 -12.15 2.74 -3.62
C GLU A 345 -11.91 4.23 -3.83
N ALA A 346 -11.02 4.62 -4.76
CA ALA A 346 -10.88 6.01 -5.17
C ALA A 346 -12.14 6.53 -5.89
N ALA A 347 -12.74 5.72 -6.76
CA ALA A 347 -14.00 6.09 -7.42
C ALA A 347 -15.12 6.27 -6.39
N LEU A 348 -15.25 5.34 -5.45
CA LEU A 348 -16.26 5.40 -4.38
C LEU A 348 -16.02 6.59 -3.44
N ALA A 349 -14.77 6.89 -3.10
CA ALA A 349 -14.42 8.08 -2.32
C ALA A 349 -14.87 9.37 -3.04
N LEU A 350 -14.68 9.48 -4.36
CA LEU A 350 -15.17 10.63 -5.11
C LEU A 350 -16.70 10.68 -5.18
N VAL A 351 -17.37 9.55 -5.38
CA VAL A 351 -18.84 9.47 -5.39
C VAL A 351 -19.44 9.98 -4.08
N GLU A 352 -18.83 9.62 -2.94
CA GLU A 352 -19.29 10.01 -1.60
C GLU A 352 -18.87 11.44 -1.23
N LEU A 353 -17.76 11.94 -1.76
CA LEU A 353 -17.25 13.28 -1.48
C LEU A 353 -18.13 14.36 -2.14
N PRO A 354 -18.77 15.27 -1.37
CA PRO A 354 -19.54 16.36 -1.95
C PRO A 354 -18.66 17.28 -2.82
N LYS A 355 -19.17 17.68 -3.99
CA LYS A 355 -18.47 18.58 -4.93
C LYS A 355 -18.12 19.94 -4.31
N SER A 356 -18.85 20.39 -3.29
CA SER A 356 -18.57 21.61 -2.54
C SER A 356 -17.30 21.53 -1.67
N GLN A 357 -16.88 20.34 -1.28
CA GLN A 357 -15.69 20.13 -0.44
C GLN A 357 -14.40 19.97 -1.26
N LYS A 358 -14.53 19.67 -2.55
CA LYS A 358 -13.39 19.51 -3.45
C LYS A 358 -13.72 20.06 -4.83
N ALA A 359 -13.05 21.17 -5.18
CA ALA A 359 -13.15 21.76 -6.50
C ALA A 359 -12.72 20.77 -7.59
N GLY A 360 -13.31 20.93 -8.78
CA GLY A 360 -12.91 20.16 -9.96
C GLY A 360 -11.45 20.39 -10.35
N GLY A 361 -10.89 19.51 -11.18
CA GLY A 361 -9.50 19.56 -11.63
C GLY A 361 -8.87 18.19 -11.88
N VAL A 362 -7.62 18.19 -12.33
CA VAL A 362 -6.81 16.99 -12.53
C VAL A 362 -5.80 16.85 -11.39
N TYR A 363 -5.88 15.73 -10.69
CA TYR A 363 -5.25 15.49 -9.39
C TYR A 363 -4.52 14.14 -9.36
N SER A 364 -3.51 14.08 -8.51
CA SER A 364 -2.99 12.83 -7.94
C SER A 364 -4.00 12.23 -6.95
N PRO A 365 -3.89 10.93 -6.59
CA PRO A 365 -4.90 10.25 -5.78
C PRO A 365 -5.14 10.89 -4.40
N ALA A 366 -4.09 11.22 -3.65
CA ALA A 366 -4.23 11.83 -2.33
C ALA A 366 -4.80 13.25 -2.43
N ALA A 367 -4.38 14.02 -3.43
CA ALA A 367 -4.95 15.34 -3.68
C ALA A 367 -6.44 15.28 -4.06
N ALA A 368 -6.87 14.26 -4.81
CA ALA A 368 -8.25 14.11 -5.23
C ALA A 368 -9.17 13.65 -4.08
N CYS A 369 -8.77 12.60 -3.37
CA CYS A 369 -9.65 11.83 -2.48
C CYS A 369 -9.34 12.03 -0.99
N GLY A 370 -8.09 12.34 -0.63
CA GLY A 370 -7.65 12.59 0.75
C GLY A 370 -8.12 11.54 1.76
N GLU A 371 -8.72 12.02 2.85
CA GLU A 371 -9.21 11.17 3.96
C GLU A 371 -10.24 10.14 3.48
N GLY A 372 -11.08 10.49 2.50
CA GLY A 372 -12.12 9.58 1.98
C GLY A 372 -11.54 8.31 1.37
N LEU A 373 -10.43 8.39 0.63
CA LEU A 373 -9.75 7.18 0.13
C LEU A 373 -9.01 6.46 1.26
N PHE A 374 -8.35 7.20 2.14
CA PHE A 374 -7.60 6.62 3.26
C PHE A 374 -8.49 5.76 4.17
N ASP A 375 -9.62 6.30 4.63
CA ASP A 375 -10.56 5.60 5.52
C ASP A 375 -11.17 4.37 4.85
N ARG A 376 -11.48 4.46 3.56
CA ARG A 376 -12.01 3.33 2.79
C ARG A 376 -11.00 2.20 2.63
N LEU A 377 -9.72 2.54 2.43
CA LEU A 377 -8.66 1.53 2.40
C LEU A 377 -8.51 0.83 3.76
N LEU A 378 -8.61 1.56 4.88
CA LEU A 378 -8.59 0.96 6.22
C LEU A 378 -9.79 0.05 6.46
N ALA A 379 -10.99 0.52 6.14
CA ALA A 379 -12.23 -0.23 6.28
C ALA A 379 -12.26 -1.53 5.44
N THR A 380 -11.38 -1.63 4.44
CA THR A 380 -11.33 -2.77 3.52
C THR A 380 -10.03 -3.56 3.61
N GLY A 381 -9.30 -3.43 4.72
CA GLY A 381 -8.23 -4.36 5.11
C GLY A 381 -6.81 -3.79 5.14
N THR A 382 -6.60 -2.52 4.79
CA THR A 382 -5.31 -1.85 5.02
C THR A 382 -5.15 -1.57 6.51
N THR A 383 -3.95 -1.78 7.06
CA THR A 383 -3.63 -1.34 8.43
C THR A 383 -2.74 -0.10 8.41
N TRP A 384 -2.89 0.72 9.45
CA TRP A 384 -2.12 1.95 9.64
C TRP A 384 -1.70 2.06 11.11
N GLU A 385 -0.42 2.31 11.33
CA GLU A 385 0.16 2.50 12.66
C GLU A 385 1.05 3.74 12.68
N VAL A 386 0.98 4.54 13.75
CA VAL A 386 1.87 5.68 13.98
C VAL A 386 2.68 5.44 15.24
N ILE A 387 3.99 5.58 15.12
CA ILE A 387 4.97 5.40 16.18
C ILE A 387 5.75 6.72 16.32
N LYS A 388 5.55 7.41 17.44
CA LYS A 388 6.37 8.59 17.78
C LYS A 388 7.74 8.09 18.26
N LEU A 389 8.80 8.39 17.50
CA LEU A 389 10.16 8.09 17.94
C LEU A 389 10.61 9.24 18.85
N CYS A 390 10.53 9.03 20.17
CA CYS A 390 11.14 9.95 21.11
C CYS A 390 12.66 9.84 20.98
N THR A 391 13.33 10.96 20.71
CA THR A 391 14.79 11.01 20.81
C THR A 391 15.14 10.83 22.29
N VAL A 392 15.81 9.72 22.63
CA VAL A 392 16.36 9.52 23.98
C VAL A 392 17.55 10.46 24.14
N LEU A 393 17.27 11.72 24.44
CA LEU A 393 18.25 12.66 24.98
C LEU A 393 17.82 13.01 26.40
N ALA A 394 18.47 12.32 27.34
CA ALA A 394 18.64 12.69 28.74
C ALA A 394 17.38 13.01 29.57
N VAL A 395 16.68 11.98 30.06
CA VAL A 395 16.09 12.04 31.41
C VAL A 395 16.20 10.68 32.10
N ARG A 396 17.24 10.51 32.92
CA ARG A 396 17.13 9.72 34.15
C ARG A 396 16.08 10.42 35.03
N LYS A 397 15.06 9.68 35.45
CA LYS A 397 14.02 9.98 36.45
C LYS A 397 12.70 10.63 35.96
N SER A 398 11.62 10.05 36.47
CA SER A 398 10.21 10.49 36.45
C SER A 398 9.48 10.48 35.10
N VAL A 399 8.87 9.33 34.79
CA VAL A 399 7.63 9.30 34.00
C VAL A 399 6.52 9.80 34.92
N THR A 400 6.10 11.05 34.71
CA THR A 400 4.79 11.54 35.16
C THR A 400 3.87 11.57 33.96
N THR A 401 2.80 10.79 34.04
CA THR A 401 1.69 10.72 33.10
C THR A 401 0.98 12.07 33.06
N ALA A 402 1.08 12.80 31.94
CA ALA A 402 0.25 13.97 31.70
C ALA A 402 -0.93 13.58 30.80
N GLN A 403 -2.12 13.59 31.38
CA GLN A 403 -3.40 13.41 30.72
C GLN A 403 -3.69 14.57 29.77
N TRP A 404 -4.25 14.26 28.59
CA TRP A 404 -5.05 15.17 27.80
C TRP A 404 -6.44 14.56 27.63
N ASN A 405 -7.44 15.22 28.20
CA ASN A 405 -8.85 14.92 28.05
C ASN A 405 -9.46 15.84 27.00
N SER A 406 -10.06 15.27 25.95
CA SER A 406 -11.48 15.48 25.61
C SER A 406 -11.81 14.79 24.29
N GLY A 407 -12.70 13.78 24.34
CA GLY A 407 -13.36 13.22 23.16
C GLY A 407 -13.33 11.70 23.05
N ASN A 408 -13.94 11.00 24.02
CA ASN A 408 -14.36 9.59 24.02
C ASN A 408 -13.94 8.71 22.81
N TYR A 409 -12.80 8.03 22.95
CA TYR A 409 -12.62 6.70 22.37
C TYR A 409 -12.36 5.74 23.52
N VAL A 410 -13.25 4.75 23.69
CA VAL A 410 -13.13 3.74 24.73
C VAL A 410 -11.98 2.81 24.32
N GLU A 411 -10.83 3.02 24.94
CA GLU A 411 -9.66 2.14 24.83
C GLU A 411 -10.00 0.80 25.50
N ARG A 412 -10.45 -0.18 24.72
CA ARG A 412 -10.50 -1.60 25.11
C ARG A 412 -10.33 -2.48 23.87
N VAL A 413 -9.11 -2.94 23.62
CA VAL A 413 -8.71 -4.37 23.53
C VAL A 413 -7.17 -4.39 23.62
N SER A 414 -6.60 -4.99 24.67
CA SER A 414 -5.16 -5.26 24.74
C SER A 414 -4.82 -6.38 23.77
N ASP A 415 -4.00 -6.08 22.75
CA ASP A 415 -3.56 -7.07 21.78
C ASP A 415 -2.51 -8.01 22.42
N VAL A 416 -2.90 -9.27 22.63
CA VAL A 416 -2.05 -10.34 23.16
C VAL A 416 -0.80 -10.52 22.29
N ALA A 417 -0.90 -10.29 20.98
CA ALA A 417 0.24 -10.41 20.06
C ALA A 417 1.31 -9.34 20.32
N LYS A 418 0.93 -8.11 20.69
CA LYS A 418 1.88 -7.04 21.02
C LYS A 418 2.71 -7.39 22.26
N HIS A 419 2.07 -7.95 23.28
CA HIS A 419 2.74 -8.35 24.51
C HIS A 419 3.65 -9.56 24.30
N ILE A 420 3.25 -10.52 23.47
CA ILE A 420 4.12 -11.63 23.02
C ILE A 420 5.39 -11.09 22.36
N THR A 421 5.27 -10.11 21.45
CA THR A 421 6.43 -9.49 20.80
C THR A 421 7.31 -8.74 21.79
N MET A 422 6.73 -8.00 22.74
CA MET A 422 7.50 -7.32 23.78
C MET A 422 8.26 -8.30 24.68
N ILE A 423 7.64 -9.42 25.08
CA ILE A 423 8.30 -10.47 25.87
C ILE A 423 9.49 -11.06 25.09
N ARG A 424 9.34 -11.35 23.79
CA ARG A 424 10.44 -11.85 22.93
C ARG A 424 11.56 -10.84 22.75
N ASN A 425 11.24 -9.57 22.58
CA ASN A 425 12.25 -8.51 22.46
C ASN A 425 13.04 -8.37 23.77
N CYS A 426 12.36 -8.42 24.93
CA CYS A 426 13.03 -8.45 26.22
C CYS A 426 13.95 -9.68 26.37
N ALA A 427 13.54 -10.85 25.86
CA ALA A 427 14.37 -12.06 25.86
C ALA A 427 15.62 -11.92 24.99
N ALA A 428 15.49 -11.36 23.78
CA ALA A 428 16.60 -11.10 22.87
C ALA A 428 17.62 -10.11 23.47
N GLU A 429 17.14 -9.16 24.29
CA GLU A 429 17.96 -8.21 25.05
C GLU A 429 18.51 -8.78 26.37
N GLN A 430 18.31 -10.08 26.65
CA GLN A 430 18.69 -10.75 27.90
C GLN A 430 18.05 -10.12 29.16
N ASN A 431 16.90 -9.46 28.99
CA ASN A 431 16.16 -8.76 30.04
C ASN A 431 14.94 -9.56 30.49
N LEU A 432 15.17 -10.59 31.32
CA LEU A 432 14.09 -11.43 31.85
C LEU A 432 13.12 -10.65 32.76
N GLU A 433 13.61 -9.64 33.51
CA GLU A 433 12.75 -8.84 34.40
C GLU A 433 11.74 -8.01 33.61
N GLY A 434 12.17 -7.42 32.49
CA GLY A 434 11.28 -6.73 31.54
C GLY A 434 10.23 -7.66 30.94
N ALA A 435 10.63 -8.86 30.52
CA ALA A 435 9.72 -9.87 29.99
C ALA A 435 8.62 -10.26 31.00
N MET A 436 8.99 -10.45 32.27
CA MET A 436 8.04 -10.77 33.34
C MET A 436 7.10 -9.60 33.66
N ASN A 437 7.60 -8.36 33.64
CA ASN A 437 6.76 -7.18 33.87
C ASN A 437 5.70 -6.99 32.77
N VAL A 438 6.06 -7.28 31.51
CA VAL A 438 5.11 -7.24 30.39
C VAL A 438 4.04 -8.32 30.54
N PHE A 439 4.42 -9.52 30.98
CA PHE A 439 3.47 -10.60 31.27
C PHE A 439 2.49 -10.21 32.39
N GLU A 440 2.98 -9.65 33.50
CA GLU A 440 2.12 -9.21 34.60
C GLU A 440 1.20 -8.06 34.17
N SER A 441 1.67 -7.15 33.33
CA SER A 441 0.84 -6.10 32.74
C SER A 441 -0.30 -6.68 31.89
N LEU A 442 -0.03 -7.73 31.11
CA LEU A 442 -1.06 -8.42 30.30
C LEU A 442 -2.06 -9.18 31.17
N LYS A 443 -1.58 -9.79 32.26
CA LYS A 443 -2.43 -10.49 33.23
C LYS A 443 -3.36 -9.52 33.97
N GLN A 444 -2.88 -8.31 34.28
CA GLN A 444 -3.64 -7.25 34.94
C GLN A 444 -4.63 -6.54 33.99
N SER A 445 -4.41 -6.58 32.68
CA SER A 445 -5.32 -5.97 31.69
C SER A 445 -6.62 -6.76 31.47
N GLY A 446 -6.73 -7.98 32.01
CA GLY A 446 -7.88 -8.85 31.82
C GLY A 446 -7.95 -9.51 30.44
N ALA A 447 -6.84 -9.53 29.69
CA ALA A 447 -6.75 -10.23 28.42
C ALA A 447 -6.89 -11.75 28.58
N GLU A 448 -7.38 -12.42 27.54
CA GLU A 448 -7.46 -13.88 27.53
C GLU A 448 -6.04 -14.49 27.48
N MET A 449 -5.63 -15.08 28.60
CA MET A 449 -4.35 -15.77 28.72
C MET A 449 -4.47 -17.17 28.13
N ASN A 450 -3.55 -17.52 27.22
CA ASN A 450 -3.50 -18.82 26.56
C ASN A 450 -2.09 -19.42 26.63
N SER A 451 -1.95 -20.69 26.22
CA SER A 451 -0.67 -21.41 26.29
C SER A 451 0.46 -20.73 25.50
N VAL A 452 0.14 -19.99 24.43
CA VAL A 452 1.12 -19.26 23.61
C VAL A 452 1.83 -18.16 24.41
N VAL A 453 1.10 -17.42 25.25
CA VAL A 453 1.68 -16.37 26.09
C VAL A 453 2.62 -16.97 27.13
N TYR A 454 2.20 -18.05 27.80
CA TYR A 454 3.02 -18.73 28.79
C TYR A 454 4.26 -19.38 28.18
N ASN A 455 4.11 -20.02 27.02
CA ASN A 455 5.22 -20.58 26.23
C ASN A 455 6.23 -19.50 25.85
N THR A 456 5.77 -18.29 25.52
CA THR A 456 6.65 -17.17 25.18
C THR A 456 7.51 -16.72 26.38
N VAL A 457 6.96 -16.72 27.60
CA VAL A 457 7.74 -16.42 28.82
C VAL A 457 8.68 -17.57 29.18
N LEU A 458 8.26 -18.82 28.94
CA LEU A 458 9.11 -19.99 29.13
C LEU A 458 10.32 -19.95 28.19
N ASP A 459 10.11 -19.65 26.92
CA ASP A 459 11.16 -19.44 25.93
C ASP A 459 12.10 -18.29 26.37
N ALA A 460 11.54 -17.18 26.87
CA ALA A 460 12.32 -16.06 27.40
C ALA A 460 13.23 -16.46 28.58
N CYS A 461 12.73 -17.32 29.50
CA CYS A 461 13.54 -17.85 30.60
C CYS A 461 14.71 -18.70 30.10
N VAL A 462 14.47 -19.51 29.07
CA VAL A 462 15.49 -20.38 28.45
C VAL A 462 16.53 -19.54 27.69
N GLU A 463 16.09 -18.56 26.90
CA GLU A 463 16.95 -17.67 26.11
C GLU A 463 17.82 -16.77 26.98
N CYS A 464 17.32 -16.35 28.15
CA CYS A 464 18.11 -15.63 29.16
C CYS A 464 19.01 -16.55 30.01
N SER A 465 19.16 -17.82 29.65
CA SER A 465 19.96 -18.83 30.36
C SER A 465 19.54 -19.04 31.84
N GLN A 466 18.30 -18.73 32.21
CA GLN A 466 17.76 -18.84 33.57
C GLN A 466 16.99 -20.15 33.76
N LEU A 467 17.69 -21.29 33.61
CA LEU A 467 17.07 -22.62 33.62
C LEU A 467 16.31 -22.96 34.91
N GLY A 468 16.76 -22.43 36.06
CA GLY A 468 16.05 -22.58 37.34
C GLY A 468 14.69 -21.86 37.34
N LYS A 469 14.62 -20.66 36.77
CA LYS A 469 13.35 -19.92 36.62
C LYS A 469 12.44 -20.58 35.60
N ALA A 470 12.99 -21.12 34.51
CA ALA A 470 12.21 -21.90 33.54
C ALA A 470 11.54 -23.13 34.17
N GLN A 471 12.20 -23.81 35.12
CA GLN A 471 11.60 -24.92 35.88
C GLN A 471 10.44 -24.46 36.77
N SER A 472 10.64 -23.41 37.56
CA SER A 472 9.57 -22.83 38.39
C SER A 472 8.40 -22.31 37.56
N TRP A 473 8.67 -21.75 36.37
CA TRP A 473 7.64 -21.30 35.45
C TRP A 473 6.82 -22.44 34.87
N MET A 474 7.46 -23.56 34.53
CA MET A 474 6.77 -24.77 34.09
C MET A 474 5.83 -25.33 35.17
N GLU A 475 6.23 -25.30 36.44
CA GLU A 475 5.36 -25.68 37.56
C GLU A 475 4.14 -24.76 37.68
N GLN A 476 4.33 -23.45 37.49
CA GLN A 476 3.24 -22.48 37.47
C GLN A 476 2.28 -22.70 36.28
N MET A 477 2.81 -22.96 35.09
CA MET A 477 2.02 -23.28 33.89
C MET A 477 1.16 -24.52 34.07
N LYS A 478 1.68 -25.56 34.73
CA LYS A 478 0.91 -26.77 35.07
C LYS A 478 -0.23 -26.46 36.04
N LYS A 479 0.03 -25.66 37.07
CA LYS A 479 -0.98 -25.26 38.05
C LYS A 479 -2.11 -24.45 37.41
N ASP A 480 -1.76 -23.61 36.44
CA ASP A 480 -2.71 -22.76 35.73
C ASP A 480 -3.40 -23.48 34.54
N GLY A 481 -3.06 -24.75 34.27
CA GLY A 481 -3.63 -25.56 33.20
C GLY A 481 -3.22 -25.11 31.79
N MET A 482 -2.11 -24.38 31.66
CA MET A 482 -1.65 -23.75 30.41
C MET A 482 -0.42 -24.42 29.80
N SER A 483 0.03 -25.54 30.37
CA SER A 483 1.13 -26.35 29.80
C SER A 483 0.64 -27.24 28.67
N ASP A 484 1.35 -27.24 27.55
CA ASP A 484 1.09 -28.10 26.40
C ASP A 484 2.38 -28.79 25.90
N VAL A 485 2.27 -29.54 24.81
CA VAL A 485 3.40 -30.27 24.20
C VAL A 485 4.56 -29.33 23.86
N VAL A 486 4.27 -28.06 23.50
CA VAL A 486 5.31 -27.06 23.20
C VAL A 486 6.06 -26.69 24.47
N SER A 487 5.37 -26.49 25.59
CA SER A 487 5.99 -26.20 26.90
C SER A 487 7.00 -27.29 27.32
N TYR A 488 6.60 -28.56 27.19
CA TYR A 488 7.47 -29.71 27.50
C TYR A 488 8.67 -29.79 26.55
N ASN A 489 8.45 -29.64 25.24
CA ASN A 489 9.52 -29.69 24.25
C ASN A 489 10.55 -28.57 24.45
N THR A 490 10.12 -27.34 24.76
CA THR A 490 11.00 -26.21 25.10
C THR A 490 11.89 -26.56 26.28
N LEU A 491 11.32 -27.07 27.38
CA LEU A 491 12.09 -27.38 28.59
C LEU A 491 12.98 -28.62 28.42
N ILE A 492 12.54 -29.65 27.70
CA ILE A 492 13.35 -30.82 27.36
C ILE A 492 14.59 -30.39 26.57
N LYS A 493 14.40 -29.58 25.52
CA LYS A 493 15.50 -29.06 24.70
C LYS A 493 16.50 -28.28 25.55
N ALA A 494 16.00 -27.42 26.44
CA ALA A 494 16.84 -26.65 27.37
C ALA A 494 17.63 -27.55 28.35
N GLN A 495 17.01 -28.60 28.91
CA GLN A 495 17.71 -29.55 29.79
C GLN A 495 18.78 -30.37 29.05
N LEU A 496 18.51 -30.78 27.81
CA LEU A 496 19.48 -31.51 26.99
C LEU A 496 20.70 -30.63 26.65
N GLN A 497 20.46 -29.36 26.29
CA GLN A 497 21.53 -28.39 26.05
C GLN A 497 22.38 -28.12 27.30
N ALA A 498 21.77 -28.18 28.49
CA ALA A 498 22.47 -28.08 29.77
C ALA A 498 23.10 -29.40 30.25
N GLY A 499 23.02 -30.49 29.48
CA GLY A 499 23.58 -31.81 29.83
C GLY A 499 22.80 -32.59 30.90
N ASN A 500 21.61 -32.13 31.30
CA ASN A 500 20.80 -32.72 32.36
C ASN A 500 19.90 -33.86 31.87
N MET A 501 20.51 -34.95 31.38
CA MET A 501 19.82 -36.08 30.76
C MET A 501 18.74 -36.73 31.66
N LYS A 502 18.97 -36.79 32.97
CA LYS A 502 17.98 -37.36 33.92
C LYS A 502 16.71 -36.51 34.00
N LYS A 503 16.83 -35.18 34.02
CA LYS A 503 15.68 -34.26 34.08
C LYS A 503 14.93 -34.20 32.75
N ALA A 504 15.66 -34.24 31.63
CA ALA A 504 15.05 -34.33 30.30
C ALA A 504 14.20 -35.60 30.15
N ARG A 505 14.71 -36.75 30.62
CA ARG A 505 13.97 -38.03 30.58
C ARG A 505 12.72 -38.01 31.46
N ALA A 506 12.83 -37.45 32.67
CA ALA A 506 11.67 -37.29 33.55
C ALA A 506 10.55 -36.43 32.92
N LEU A 507 10.90 -35.35 32.21
CA LEU A 507 9.92 -34.51 31.50
C LEU A 507 9.27 -35.25 30.32
N VAL A 508 9.99 -36.13 29.62
CA VAL A 508 9.42 -36.98 28.55
C VAL A 508 8.46 -38.01 29.13
N ASP A 509 8.79 -38.62 30.27
CA ASP A 509 7.93 -39.59 30.94
C ASP A 509 6.68 -38.94 31.54
N GLU A 510 6.77 -37.68 31.98
CA GLU A 510 5.64 -36.89 32.49
C GLU A 510 4.70 -36.38 31.38
N MET A 511 5.21 -36.21 30.16
CA MET A 511 4.43 -35.79 28.99
C MET A 511 3.57 -36.92 28.38
N ARG A 512 3.90 -38.18 28.68
CA ARG A 512 3.18 -39.38 28.22
C ARG A 512 1.93 -39.64 29.05
#